data_AF-A0A1B8NYB2-F1
#
_entry.id   AF-A0A1B8NYB2-F1
#
_cell.length_a   1.000
_cell.length_b   1.000
_cell.length_c   1.000
_cell.angle_alpha   90.00
_cell.angle_beta   90.00
_cell.angle_gamma   90.00
#
_symmetry.space_group_name_H-M   'P 1'
#
loop_
_entity.id
_entity.type
_entity.pdbx_description
1 polymer ?
#
loop_
_entity_poly.entity_id
_entity_poly.type
_entity_poly.pdbx_seq_one_letter_code
_entity_poly.pdbx_strand_id
1 'polypeptide(L)'
;MAGDFEKYKEDMTDDIATCLDSMGVQPILFVGSGMSQRYFGGPNWNDLLKALAEECPILDKSYAYYKQKNNSLIEVGAEFSEAYREWAWGEGSDQFPEELFTDSQPPDIYFKHKVSEYFEEVISPDFDQVFAGDFSEEIEALKSIRPHALITTNYDRFFEQVFLIIQA
;
A
#
# COMPACT_ATOMS: atom_id res chain seq x y z
N MET A 1 21.18 17.11 20.12
CA MET A 1 20.16 16.47 19.26
C MET A 1 20.79 15.64 18.13
N ALA A 2 21.79 16.13 17.37
CA ALA A 2 22.48 15.31 16.36
C ALA A 2 23.21 14.07 16.92
N GLY A 3 23.86 14.19 18.08
CA GLY A 3 24.59 13.07 18.71
C GLY A 3 23.72 11.91 19.23
N ASP A 4 22.41 12.12 19.37
CA ASP A 4 21.47 11.08 19.82
C ASP A 4 21.01 10.21 18.64
N PHE A 5 20.81 10.82 17.48
CA PHE A 5 20.44 10.11 16.25
C PHE A 5 21.61 9.32 15.64
N GLU A 6 22.82 9.89 15.62
CA GLU A 6 24.01 9.17 15.16
C GLU A 6 24.28 7.94 16.04
N LYS A 7 24.16 8.09 17.36
CA LYS A 7 24.28 6.97 18.28
C LYS A 7 23.20 5.92 18.05
N TYR A 8 21.94 6.32 17.87
CA TYR A 8 20.86 5.38 17.55
C TYR A 8 21.15 4.56 16.28
N LYS A 9 21.71 5.19 15.23
CA LYS A 9 22.11 4.46 14.01
C LYS A 9 23.23 3.47 14.26
N GLU A 10 24.23 3.83 15.06
CA GLU A 10 25.33 2.95 15.46
C GLU A 10 24.78 1.75 16.23
N ASP A 11 23.99 2.00 17.28
CA ASP A 11 23.36 0.97 18.12
C ASP A 11 22.48 0.01 17.27
N MET A 12 21.65 0.53 16.36
CA MET A 12 20.82 -0.30 15.47
C MET A 12 21.63 -1.08 14.43
N THR A 13 22.71 -0.50 13.91
CA THR A 13 23.56 -1.20 12.95
C THR A 13 24.23 -2.40 13.61
N ASP A 14 24.75 -2.21 14.82
CA ASP A 14 25.40 -3.27 15.60
C ASP A 14 24.41 -4.37 15.99
N ASP A 15 23.20 -4.00 16.41
CA ASP A 15 22.13 -4.96 16.74
C ASP A 15 21.71 -5.79 15.52
N ILE A 16 21.52 -5.15 14.35
CA ILE A 16 21.16 -5.83 13.11
C ILE A 16 22.29 -6.77 12.68
N ALA A 17 23.55 -6.32 12.69
CA ALA A 17 24.69 -7.15 12.32
C ALA A 17 24.83 -8.37 13.23
N THR A 18 24.72 -8.18 14.54
CA THR A 18 24.77 -9.27 15.53
C THR A 18 23.63 -10.27 15.33
N CYS A 19 22.43 -9.78 15.04
CA CYS A 19 21.27 -10.63 14.75
C CYS A 19 21.51 -11.48 13.48
N LEU A 20 21.97 -10.86 12.39
CA LEU A 20 22.24 -11.56 11.13
C LEU A 20 23.33 -12.62 11.29
N ASP A 21 24.43 -12.29 11.99
CA ASP A 21 25.54 -13.22 12.24
C ASP A 21 25.11 -14.40 13.13
N SER A 22 24.29 -14.14 14.16
CA SER A 22 23.84 -15.18 15.10
C SER A 22 22.79 -16.11 14.50
N MET A 23 21.86 -15.59 13.69
CA MET A 23 20.80 -16.40 13.09
C MET A 23 21.28 -17.17 11.86
N GLY A 24 22.23 -16.62 11.09
CA GLY A 24 22.80 -17.27 9.91
C GLY A 24 21.79 -17.52 8.78
N VAL A 25 20.68 -16.79 8.76
CA VAL A 25 19.61 -16.90 7.76
C VAL A 25 19.29 -15.54 7.12
N GLN A 26 18.64 -15.58 5.97
CA GLN A 26 18.13 -14.39 5.30
C GLN A 26 16.97 -13.75 6.10
N PRO A 27 16.86 -12.41 6.12
CA PRO A 27 15.84 -11.72 6.89
C PRO A 27 14.44 -11.83 6.26
N ILE A 28 13.40 -11.66 7.08
CA ILE A 28 12.02 -11.43 6.62
C ILE A 28 11.73 -9.94 6.76
N LEU A 29 11.28 -9.30 5.70
CA LEU A 29 10.93 -7.87 5.70
C LEU A 29 9.43 -7.69 5.92
N PHE A 30 9.07 -6.89 6.92
CA PHE A 30 7.69 -6.42 7.13
C PHE A 30 7.63 -4.95 6.76
N VAL A 31 6.90 -4.61 5.69
CA VAL A 31 6.92 -3.24 5.16
C VAL A 31 5.53 -2.71 4.86
N GLY A 32 5.20 -1.55 5.43
CA GLY A 32 3.95 -0.84 5.18
C GLY A 32 4.12 0.34 4.21
N SER A 33 3.06 1.14 4.07
CA SER A 33 2.92 2.18 3.04
C SER A 33 3.88 3.36 3.20
N GLY A 34 4.74 3.35 4.22
CA GLY A 34 5.78 4.35 4.44
C GLY A 34 6.75 4.47 3.26
N MET A 35 7.06 3.34 2.60
CA MET A 35 7.97 3.34 1.44
C MET A 35 7.33 4.02 0.23
N SER A 36 6.07 3.71 -0.05
CA SER A 36 5.30 4.34 -1.13
C SER A 36 5.11 5.84 -0.91
N GLN A 37 4.79 6.24 0.34
CA GLN A 37 4.73 7.65 0.75
C GLN A 37 6.06 8.36 0.54
N ARG A 38 7.17 7.71 0.90
CA ARG A 38 8.52 8.29 0.82
C ARG A 38 8.99 8.49 -0.61
N TYR A 39 8.85 7.49 -1.47
CA TYR A 39 9.51 7.50 -2.78
C TYR A 39 8.66 8.11 -3.89
N PHE A 40 7.34 8.05 -3.80
CA PHE A 40 6.46 8.59 -4.84
C PHE A 40 5.16 9.21 -4.30
N GLY A 41 5.07 9.47 -2.99
CA GLY A 41 3.92 10.17 -2.40
C GLY A 41 2.61 9.37 -2.40
N GLY A 42 2.66 8.04 -2.46
CA GLY A 42 1.47 7.19 -2.39
C GLY A 42 0.71 7.35 -1.06
N PRO A 43 -0.59 6.99 -0.98
CA PRO A 43 -1.38 7.16 0.23
C PRO A 43 -1.06 6.10 1.29
N ASN A 44 -1.34 6.42 2.56
CA ASN A 44 -1.59 5.40 3.58
C ASN A 44 -3.05 4.94 3.56
N TRP A 45 -3.40 3.98 4.43
CA TRP A 45 -4.77 3.45 4.47
C TRP A 45 -5.86 4.51 4.74
N ASN A 46 -5.61 5.46 5.64
CA ASN A 46 -6.56 6.53 5.95
C ASN A 46 -6.78 7.48 4.75
N ASP A 47 -5.70 7.82 4.06
CA ASP A 47 -5.75 8.76 2.93
C ASP A 47 -6.33 8.10 1.69
N LEU A 48 -6.08 6.80 1.49
CA LEU A 48 -6.74 5.99 0.46
C LEU A 48 -8.25 5.94 0.68
N LEU A 49 -8.70 5.63 1.91
CA LEU A 49 -10.12 5.67 2.24
C LEU A 49 -10.71 7.06 2.01
N LYS A 50 -10.00 8.12 2.38
CA LYS A 50 -10.49 9.48 2.14
C LYS A 50 -10.72 9.76 0.65
N ALA A 51 -9.79 9.35 -0.23
CA ALA A 51 -9.95 9.49 -1.67
C ALA A 51 -11.15 8.67 -2.20
N LEU A 52 -11.26 7.41 -1.78
CA LEU A 52 -12.35 6.52 -2.20
C LEU A 52 -13.73 6.96 -1.67
N ALA A 53 -13.79 7.73 -0.58
CA ALA A 53 -15.03 8.33 -0.09
C ALA A 53 -15.56 9.42 -1.02
N GLU A 54 -14.67 10.15 -1.71
CA GLU A 54 -15.03 11.24 -2.62
C GLU A 54 -15.49 10.72 -3.99
N GLU A 55 -15.06 9.51 -4.36
CA GLU A 55 -15.38 8.87 -5.64
C GLU A 55 -16.76 8.20 -5.67
N CYS A 56 -17.15 7.51 -4.59
CA CYS A 56 -18.36 6.67 -4.58
C CYS A 56 -19.63 7.47 -4.25
N PRO A 57 -20.61 7.58 -5.18
CA PRO A 57 -21.82 8.40 -4.97
C PRO A 57 -22.76 7.86 -3.87
N ILE A 58 -22.65 6.59 -3.51
CA ILE A 58 -23.42 5.97 -2.42
C ILE A 58 -22.96 6.50 -1.05
N LEU A 59 -21.69 6.93 -0.95
CA LEU A 59 -21.14 7.56 0.23
C LEU A 59 -21.54 9.04 0.29
N ASP A 60 -22.77 9.31 0.73
CA ASP A 60 -23.40 10.64 0.70
C ASP A 60 -22.88 11.64 1.76
N LYS A 61 -21.92 11.25 2.60
CA LYS A 61 -21.27 12.09 3.62
C LYS A 61 -19.77 12.20 3.36
N SER A 62 -19.13 13.18 4.01
CA SER A 62 -17.67 13.27 3.98
C SER A 62 -17.03 12.11 4.76
N TYR A 63 -15.79 11.75 4.39
CA TYR A 63 -14.98 10.74 5.09
C TYR A 63 -14.98 10.90 6.63
N ALA A 64 -15.00 12.15 7.13
CA ALA A 64 -15.02 12.44 8.57
C ALA A 64 -16.23 11.83 9.28
N TYR A 65 -17.41 11.80 8.64
CA TYR A 65 -18.60 11.16 9.19
C TYR A 65 -18.38 9.66 9.37
N TYR A 66 -17.93 8.96 8.33
CA TYR A 66 -17.68 7.52 8.38
C TYR A 66 -16.60 7.16 9.40
N LYS A 67 -15.56 7.98 9.51
CA LYS A 67 -14.51 7.83 10.51
C LYS A 67 -15.01 8.05 11.95
N GLN A 68 -15.99 8.93 12.17
CA GLN A 68 -16.62 9.14 13.49
C GLN A 68 -17.63 8.05 13.84
N LYS A 69 -18.33 7.53 12.83
CA LYS A 69 -19.35 6.49 12.97
C LYS A 69 -18.75 5.14 13.39
N ASN A 70 -17.55 4.83 12.88
CA ASN A 70 -16.90 3.54 13.07
C ASN A 70 -15.75 3.62 14.10
N ASN A 71 -15.45 2.51 14.77
CA ASN A 71 -14.41 2.45 15.82
C ASN A 71 -13.01 2.20 15.26
N SER A 72 -12.90 1.75 14.00
CA SER A 72 -11.63 1.47 13.34
C SER A 72 -11.66 1.74 11.85
N LEU A 73 -10.50 1.91 11.23
CA LEU A 73 -10.38 2.05 9.77
C LEU A 73 -10.72 0.76 9.01
N ILE A 74 -10.72 -0.39 9.69
CA ILE A 74 -11.15 -1.67 9.11
C ILE A 74 -12.68 -1.65 8.93
N GLU A 75 -13.41 -1.18 9.95
CA GLU A 75 -14.86 -1.02 9.88
C GLU A 75 -15.27 -0.01 8.80
N VAL A 76 -14.53 1.11 8.67
CA VAL A 76 -14.76 2.07 7.57
C VAL A 76 -14.57 1.42 6.20
N GLY A 77 -13.49 0.64 6.03
CA GLY A 77 -13.24 -0.07 4.78
C GLY A 77 -14.33 -1.11 4.46
N ALA A 78 -14.87 -1.79 5.46
CA ALA A 78 -15.98 -2.73 5.29
C ALA A 78 -17.27 -2.00 4.85
N GLU A 79 -17.61 -0.87 5.49
CA GLU A 79 -18.74 -0.04 5.09
C GLU A 79 -18.57 0.50 3.66
N PHE A 80 -17.35 0.89 3.27
CA PHE A 80 -17.07 1.34 1.91
C PHE A 80 -17.19 0.20 0.92
N SER A 81 -16.69 -0.99 1.27
CA SER A 81 -16.84 -2.17 0.44
C SER A 81 -18.31 -2.48 0.12
N GLU A 82 -19.21 -2.32 1.09
CA GLU A 82 -20.65 -2.46 0.86
C GLU A 82 -21.17 -1.35 -0.07
N ALA A 83 -20.80 -0.09 0.18
CA ALA A 83 -21.23 1.03 -0.65
C ALA A 83 -20.79 0.91 -2.11
N TYR A 84 -19.55 0.47 -2.37
CA TYR A 84 -19.05 0.23 -3.72
C TYR A 84 -19.78 -0.94 -4.41
N ARG A 85 -20.15 -1.98 -3.66
CA ARG A 85 -20.98 -3.06 -4.20
C ARG A 85 -22.37 -2.54 -4.60
N GLU A 86 -23.03 -1.78 -3.73
CA GLU A 86 -24.34 -1.18 -4.04
C GLU A 86 -24.25 -0.21 -5.23
N TRP A 87 -23.15 0.55 -5.34
CA TRP A 87 -22.91 1.41 -6.48
C TRP A 87 -22.81 0.62 -7.79
N ALA A 88 -21.98 -0.42 -7.80
CA ALA A 88 -21.77 -1.26 -8.98
C ALA A 88 -23.05 -1.94 -9.46
N TRP A 89 -23.86 -2.51 -8.56
CA TRP A 89 -25.13 -3.16 -8.91
C TRP A 89 -26.30 -2.19 -9.15
N GLY A 90 -26.09 -0.89 -8.91
CA GLY A 90 -27.04 0.17 -9.19
C GLY A 90 -26.65 1.01 -10.40
N GLU A 91 -26.61 2.32 -10.21
CA GLU A 91 -26.36 3.29 -11.27
C GLU A 91 -24.89 3.34 -11.74
N GLY A 92 -23.97 2.66 -11.06
CA GLY A 92 -22.53 2.69 -11.34
C GLY A 92 -22.01 1.54 -12.19
N SER A 93 -22.88 0.68 -12.73
CA SER A 93 -22.45 -0.55 -13.43
C SER A 93 -21.46 -0.31 -14.58
N ASP A 94 -21.53 0.83 -15.25
CA ASP A 94 -20.64 1.23 -16.35
C ASP A 94 -19.24 1.67 -15.88
N GLN A 95 -19.04 1.86 -14.57
CA GLN A 95 -17.75 2.20 -13.96
C GLN A 95 -16.91 0.97 -13.61
N PHE A 96 -17.42 -0.24 -13.88
CA PHE A 96 -16.78 -1.49 -13.54
C PHE A 96 -16.78 -2.45 -14.75
N PRO A 97 -15.75 -3.31 -14.89
CA PRO A 97 -15.71 -4.33 -15.93
C PRO A 97 -16.86 -5.34 -15.80
N GLU A 98 -17.40 -5.79 -16.94
CA GLU A 98 -18.53 -6.74 -17.00
C GLU A 98 -18.18 -8.07 -16.30
N GLU A 99 -16.91 -8.48 -16.32
CA GLU A 99 -16.43 -9.72 -15.71
C GLU A 99 -16.56 -9.74 -14.17
N LEU A 100 -16.74 -8.57 -13.55
CA LEU A 100 -16.98 -8.46 -12.11
C LEU A 100 -18.42 -8.79 -11.72
N PHE A 101 -19.36 -8.79 -12.66
CA PHE A 101 -20.79 -9.02 -12.41
C PHE A 101 -21.18 -10.50 -12.52
N THR A 102 -20.54 -11.34 -11.71
CA THR A 102 -20.89 -12.76 -11.61
C THR A 102 -21.14 -13.16 -10.16
N ASP A 103 -21.94 -14.22 -9.96
CA ASP A 103 -22.25 -14.78 -8.63
C ASP A 103 -21.04 -15.43 -7.93
N SER A 104 -19.95 -15.64 -8.66
CA SER A 104 -18.70 -16.21 -8.16
C SER A 104 -17.75 -15.19 -7.55
N GLN A 105 -17.95 -13.89 -7.82
CA GLN A 105 -17.07 -12.85 -7.31
C GLN A 105 -17.37 -12.52 -5.84
N PRO A 106 -16.33 -12.23 -5.03
CA PRO A 106 -16.56 -11.79 -3.66
C PRO A 106 -17.19 -10.39 -3.63
N PRO A 107 -17.99 -10.07 -2.60
CA PRO A 107 -18.70 -8.79 -2.52
C PRO A 107 -17.77 -7.56 -2.44
N ASP A 108 -16.51 -7.75 -2.04
CA ASP A 108 -15.51 -6.68 -1.93
C ASP A 108 -14.72 -6.42 -3.22
N ILE A 109 -15.04 -7.13 -4.31
CA ILE A 109 -14.30 -7.03 -5.58
C ILE A 109 -14.38 -5.63 -6.19
N TYR A 110 -15.53 -4.96 -6.09
CA TYR A 110 -15.74 -3.62 -6.67
C TYR A 110 -14.88 -2.58 -5.98
N PHE A 111 -14.81 -2.66 -4.64
CA PHE A 111 -13.94 -1.79 -3.86
C PHE A 111 -12.46 -2.04 -4.16
N LYS A 112 -12.05 -3.32 -4.24
CA LYS A 112 -10.68 -3.68 -4.63
C LYS A 112 -10.33 -3.22 -6.05
N HIS A 113 -11.27 -3.31 -6.98
CA HIS A 113 -11.09 -2.84 -8.35
C HIS A 113 -10.79 -1.34 -8.37
N LYS A 114 -11.57 -0.53 -7.63
CA LYS A 114 -11.35 0.92 -7.54
C LYS A 114 -10.09 1.30 -6.76
N VAL A 115 -9.69 0.51 -5.77
CA VAL A 115 -8.35 0.62 -5.16
C VAL A 115 -7.26 0.40 -6.23
N SER A 116 -7.36 -0.64 -7.06
CA SER A 116 -6.39 -0.91 -8.13
C SER A 116 -6.35 0.25 -9.14
N GLU A 117 -7.52 0.68 -9.62
CA GLU A 117 -7.68 1.80 -10.55
C GLU A 117 -7.05 3.09 -9.98
N TYR A 118 -7.27 3.38 -8.69
CA TYR A 118 -6.65 4.52 -8.01
C TYR A 118 -5.11 4.50 -8.08
N PHE A 119 -4.48 3.33 -7.91
CA PHE A 119 -3.02 3.23 -8.03
C PHE A 119 -2.54 3.26 -9.47
N GLU A 120 -3.33 2.78 -10.42
CA GLU A 120 -3.00 2.77 -11.85
C GLU A 120 -3.19 4.13 -12.53
N GLU A 121 -4.17 4.93 -12.09
CA GLU A 121 -4.54 6.18 -12.75
C GLU A 121 -4.14 7.44 -11.96
N VAL A 122 -4.29 7.41 -10.63
CA VAL A 122 -4.07 8.60 -9.79
C VAL A 122 -2.64 8.66 -9.26
N ILE A 123 -2.15 7.55 -8.72
CA ILE A 123 -0.78 7.50 -8.18
C ILE A 123 0.24 7.22 -9.28
N SER A 124 -0.02 6.22 -10.13
CA SER A 124 0.71 5.90 -11.36
C SER A 124 2.20 6.29 -11.37
N PRO A 125 3.03 5.75 -10.46
CA PRO A 125 4.41 6.18 -10.35
C PRO A 125 5.23 5.70 -11.55
N ASP A 126 6.05 6.60 -12.12
CA ASP A 126 7.11 6.22 -13.05
C ASP A 126 8.28 5.65 -12.25
N PHE A 127 8.33 4.32 -12.13
CA PHE A 127 9.35 3.65 -11.32
C PHE A 127 10.77 3.87 -11.84
N ASP A 128 10.96 4.08 -13.15
CA ASP A 128 12.30 4.39 -13.69
C ASP A 128 12.77 5.75 -13.18
N GLN A 129 11.88 6.75 -13.17
CA GLN A 129 12.19 8.06 -12.58
C GLN A 129 12.37 7.99 -11.07
N VAL A 130 11.54 7.22 -10.36
CA VAL A 130 11.69 7.03 -8.90
C VAL A 130 13.05 6.42 -8.58
N PHE A 131 13.48 5.41 -9.35
CA PHE A 131 14.75 4.72 -9.13
C PHE A 131 15.97 5.55 -9.54
N ALA A 132 15.83 6.46 -10.51
CA ALA A 132 16.88 7.39 -10.93
C ALA A 132 16.87 8.72 -10.16
N GLY A 133 15.91 8.93 -9.26
CA GLY A 133 15.69 10.19 -8.55
C GLY A 133 16.57 10.40 -7.32
N ASP A 134 16.14 11.31 -6.46
CA ASP A 134 16.85 11.77 -5.25
C ASP A 134 17.13 10.64 -4.24
N PHE A 135 16.35 9.55 -4.29
CA PHE A 135 16.48 8.40 -3.41
C PHE A 135 17.22 7.21 -4.04
N SER A 136 17.84 7.40 -5.20
CA SER A 136 18.50 6.32 -5.96
C SER A 136 19.49 5.50 -5.12
N GLU A 137 20.38 6.14 -4.35
CA GLU A 137 21.34 5.43 -3.48
C GLU A 137 20.65 4.57 -2.42
N GLU A 138 19.58 5.08 -1.80
CA GLU A 138 18.81 4.35 -0.78
C GLU A 138 18.04 3.18 -1.40
N ILE A 139 17.47 3.38 -2.58
CA ILE A 139 16.76 2.34 -3.32
C ILE A 139 17.72 1.24 -3.78
N GLU A 140 18.93 1.58 -4.23
CA GLU A 140 19.94 0.57 -4.56
C GLU A 140 20.40 -0.22 -3.33
N ALA A 141 20.54 0.44 -2.18
CA ALA A 141 20.78 -0.26 -0.92
C ALA A 141 19.62 -1.21 -0.57
N LEU A 142 18.37 -0.78 -0.75
CA LEU A 142 17.18 -1.61 -0.55
C LEU A 142 17.15 -2.82 -1.50
N LYS A 143 17.41 -2.62 -2.79
CA LYS A 143 17.50 -3.71 -3.79
C LYS A 143 18.61 -4.72 -3.48
N SER A 144 19.66 -4.28 -2.79
CA SER A 144 20.77 -5.15 -2.40
C SER A 144 20.41 -6.15 -1.30
N ILE A 145 19.32 -5.90 -0.56
CA ILE A 145 18.82 -6.82 0.46
C ILE A 145 18.36 -8.10 -0.21
N ARG A 146 18.72 -9.25 0.38
CA ARG A 146 18.28 -10.58 -0.05
C ARG A 146 17.31 -11.16 0.98
N PRO A 147 16.06 -10.66 1.04
CA PRO A 147 15.11 -11.16 2.01
C PRO A 147 14.69 -12.59 1.65
N HIS A 148 14.47 -13.41 2.67
CA HIS A 148 13.83 -14.71 2.51
C HIS A 148 12.37 -14.55 2.10
N ALA A 149 11.69 -13.56 2.69
CA ALA A 149 10.31 -13.23 2.41
C ALA A 149 10.06 -11.73 2.61
N LEU A 150 9.10 -11.22 1.84
CA LEU A 150 8.56 -9.88 2.00
C LEU A 150 7.08 -10.00 2.38
N ILE A 151 6.71 -9.38 3.50
CA ILE A 151 5.32 -9.26 3.95
C ILE A 151 4.98 -7.77 3.91
N THR A 152 4.04 -7.40 3.05
CA THR A 152 3.65 -6.00 2.87
C THR A 152 2.18 -5.75 3.12
N THR A 153 1.87 -4.56 3.63
CA THR A 153 0.51 -4.01 3.72
C THR A 153 0.32 -2.86 2.73
N ASN A 154 1.13 -2.81 1.67
CA ASN A 154 0.97 -1.86 0.58
C ASN A 154 -0.10 -2.34 -0.39
N TYR A 155 -0.61 -1.40 -1.18
CA TYR A 155 -1.65 -1.62 -2.18
C TYR A 155 -1.13 -1.39 -3.60
N ASP A 156 0.14 -1.00 -3.74
CA ASP A 156 0.84 -0.70 -4.98
C ASP A 156 1.86 -1.79 -5.34
N ARG A 157 2.50 -1.62 -6.50
CA ARG A 157 3.45 -2.58 -7.07
C ARG A 157 4.92 -2.24 -6.81
N PHE A 158 5.22 -1.36 -5.86
CA PHE A 158 6.59 -0.84 -5.67
C PHE A 158 7.59 -1.96 -5.36
N PHE A 159 7.24 -2.90 -4.48
CA PHE A 159 8.18 -3.94 -4.09
C PHE A 159 8.40 -5.00 -5.15
N GLU A 160 7.42 -5.24 -6.02
CA GLU A 160 7.57 -6.08 -7.21
C GLU A 160 8.55 -5.46 -8.20
N GLN A 161 8.72 -4.13 -8.19
CA GLN A 161 9.75 -3.44 -8.98
C GLN A 161 11.12 -3.44 -8.30
N VAL A 162 11.17 -3.30 -6.97
CA VAL A 162 12.43 -3.27 -6.20
C VAL A 162 13.04 -4.65 -6.10
N PHE A 163 12.27 -5.60 -5.57
CA PHE A 163 12.69 -6.98 -5.43
C PHE A 163 12.13 -7.72 -6.63
N LEU A 164 12.99 -8.01 -7.59
CA LEU A 164 12.72 -9.02 -8.60
C LEU A 164 12.68 -10.37 -7.88
N ILE A 165 11.58 -10.65 -7.18
CA ILE A 165 11.31 -11.94 -6.57
C ILE A 165 11.03 -12.91 -7.73
N ILE A 166 12.13 -13.37 -8.33
CA ILE A 166 12.32 -14.66 -8.98
C ILE A 166 11.11 -15.11 -9.82
N GLN A 167 11.17 -14.84 -11.13
CA GLN A 167 10.90 -15.92 -12.08
C GLN A 167 11.90 -17.05 -11.76
N ALA A 168 11.40 -18.15 -11.20
CA ALA A 168 12.08 -19.45 -11.13
C ALA A 168 11.25 -20.42 -11.96
#